data_AF-A0A1G9HRZ3-F1
#
_entry.id   AF-A0A1G9HRZ3-F1
#
_cell.length_a   1.000
_cell.length_b   1.000
_cell.length_c   1.000
_cell.angle_alpha   90.00
_cell.angle_beta   90.00
_cell.angle_gamma   90.00
#
_symmetry.space_group_name_H-M   'P 1'
#
loop_
_entity.id
_entity.type
_entity.pdbx_description
1 polymer ?
#
loop_
_entity_poly.entity_id
_entity_poly.type
_entity_poly.pdbx_seq_one_letter_code
_entity_poly.pdbx_strand_id
1 'polypeptide(L)' 'MLKKACPQCGAESFSADGTGEDWVCPECGSDISDVKAERPE' A
#
# COMPACT_ATOMS: atom_id res chain seq x y z
N MET A 1 -6.97 -5.97 7.80
CA MET A 1 -6.52 -4.73 7.13
C MET A 1 -5.01 -4.79 7.00
N LEU A 2 -4.50 -4.62 5.80
CA LEU A 2 -3.07 -4.59 5.46
C LEU A 2 -2.69 -3.12 5.23
N LYS A 3 -1.49 -2.73 5.67
CA LYS A 3 -0.94 -1.39 5.43
C LYS A 3 0.31 -1.44 4.55
N LYS A 4 0.48 -0.46 3.67
CA LYS A 4 1.75 -0.18 2.97
C LYS A 4 2.09 1.30 3.15
N ALA A 5 3.37 1.59 3.35
CA ALA A 5 3.86 2.95 3.29
C ALA A 5 4.35 3.24 1.87
N CYS A 6 3.87 4.32 1.27
CA CYS A 6 4.34 4.72 -0.05
C CYS A 6 5.76 5.31 0.06
N PRO A 7 6.75 4.77 -0.67
CA PRO A 7 8.12 5.27 -0.62
C PRO A 7 8.29 6.62 -1.33
N GLN A 8 7.34 7.04 -2.17
CA GLN A 8 7.40 8.32 -2.88
C GLN A 8 6.90 9.50 -2.04
N CYS A 9 5.73 9.37 -1.42
CA CYS A 9 5.11 10.47 -0.67
C CYS A 9 5.11 10.25 0.85
N GLY A 10 5.45 9.04 1.32
CA GLY A 10 5.40 8.68 2.74
C GLY A 10 3.99 8.37 3.25
N ALA A 11 2.96 8.43 2.41
CA ALA A 11 1.58 8.17 2.81
C ALA A 11 1.35 6.69 3.13
N GLU A 12 0.57 6.44 4.18
CA GLU A 12 0.13 5.10 4.55
C GLU A 12 -1.16 4.76 3.79
N SER A 13 -1.12 3.67 3.05
CA SER A 13 -2.27 3.14 2.32
C SER A 13 -2.72 1.85 2.99
N PHE A 14 -4.03 1.68 3.14
CA PHE A 14 -4.63 0.56 3.85
C PHE A 14 -5.60 -0.16 2.92
N SER A 15 -5.44 -1.46 2.69
CA SER A 15 -6.47 -2.27 2.02
C SER A 15 -6.99 -3.38 2.90
N ALA A 16 -8.24 -3.75 2.65
CA ALA A 16 -8.87 -4.89 3.30
C ALA A 16 -8.35 -6.22 2.74
N ASP A 17 -8.00 -6.25 1.44
CA ASP A 17 -7.64 -7.45 0.69
C ASP A 17 -6.13 -7.56 0.46
N GLY A 18 -5.59 -8.77 0.69
CA GLY A 18 -4.18 -9.09 0.50
C GLY A 18 -3.81 -9.58 -0.89
N THR A 19 -4.77 -9.58 -1.81
CA THR A 19 -4.61 -9.90 -3.24
C THR A 19 -4.03 -8.67 -3.94
N GLY A 20 -2.82 -8.29 -3.54
CA GLY A 20 -2.16 -7.05 -3.90
C GLY A 20 -1.40 -7.14 -5.22
N GLU A 21 -2.10 -7.39 -6.32
CA GLU A 21 -1.48 -7.33 -7.66
C GLU A 21 -1.43 -5.90 -8.24
N ASP A 22 -2.28 -4.99 -7.76
CA ASP A 22 -2.29 -3.58 -8.17
C ASP A 22 -2.63 -2.70 -6.94
N TRP A 23 -1.60 -2.21 -6.25
CA TRP A 23 -1.75 -1.24 -5.17
C TRP A 23 -1.16 0.07 -5.63
N VAL A 24 -2.04 1.03 -5.86
CA VAL A 24 -1.65 2.39 -6.19
C VAL A 24 -1.87 3.27 -4.97
N CYS A 25 -0.88 4.10 -4.65
CA CYS A 25 -1.00 5.05 -3.56
C CYS A 25 -2.12 6.06 -3.89
N PRO A 26 -3.16 6.19 -3.05
CA PRO A 26 -4.25 7.13 -3.32
C PRO A 26 -3.84 8.61 -3.19
N GLU A 27 -2.72 8.89 -2.51
CA GLU A 27 -2.22 10.26 -2.29
C GLU A 27 -1.43 10.80 -3.48
N CYS A 28 -0.52 9.99 -4.04
CA CYS A 28 0.35 10.45 -5.12
C CYS A 28 0.13 9.72 -6.45
N GLY A 29 -0.68 8.66 -6.47
CA GLY A 29 -0.90 7.83 -7.66
C GLY A 29 0.27 6.93 -8.03
N SER A 30 1.29 6.79 -7.17
CA SER A 30 2.44 5.91 -7.44
C SER A 30 2.07 4.45 -7.24
N ASP A 31 2.55 3.59 -8.13
CA ASP A 31 2.49 2.15 -7.93
C ASP A 31 3.31 1.76 -6.69
N ILE A 32 2.65 1.09 -5.77
CA ILE A 32 3.20 0.49 -4.55
C ILE A 32 2.79 -0.99 -4.46
N SER A 33 2.61 -1.62 -5.63
CA SER A 33 2.33 -3.05 -5.76
C SER A 33 3.54 -3.86 -5.30
N ASP A 34 4.75 -3.38 -5.61
CA ASP A 34 6.02 -3.95 -5.16
C ASP A 34 6.31 -3.73 -3.66
N VAL A 35 5.59 -2.79 -3.01
CA VAL A 35 5.77 -2.53 -1.58
C VAL A 35 5.13 -3.65 -0.77
N LYS A 36 5.91 -4.23 0.14
CA LYS A 36 5.45 -5.29 1.03
C LYS A 36 4.38 -4.76 1.98
N ALA A 37 3.20 -5.39 1.95
CA ALA A 37 2.14 -5.10 2.89
C ALA A 37 2.43 -5.70 4.27
N GLU A 38 2.29 -4.89 5.31
CA GLU A 38 2.34 -5.32 6.70
C GLU A 38 0.93 -5.53 7.23
N ARG A 39 0.72 -6.63 7.96
CA ARG A 39 -0.56 -6.92 8.62
C ARG A 39 -0.40 -6.55 10.10
N PRO A 40 -0.98 -5.44 10.59
CA PRO A 40 -1.04 -5.20 12.03
C PRO A 40 -1.80 -6.35 12.71
N GLU A 41 -1.15 -7.01 13.67
CA GLU A 41 -1.75 -8.02 14.57
C GLU A 41 -2.70 -7.38 15.59
#